data_AF-A0A1N6KGX5-F1
#
_entry.id   AF-A0A1N6KGX5-F1
#
_cell.length_a   1.000
_cell.length_b   1.000
_cell.length_c   1.000
_cell.angle_alpha   90.00
_cell.angle_beta   90.00
_cell.angle_gamma   90.00
#
_symmetry.space_group_name_H-M   'P 1'
#
loop_
_entity.id
_entity.type
_entity.pdbx_description
1 polymer ?
#
loop_
_entity_poly.entity_id
_entity_poly.type
_entity_poly.pdbx_seq_one_letter_code
_entity_poly.pdbx_strand_id
1 'polypeptide(L)'
;MAKRELYESVLRYLAEQRDTGHHPVSQADIAAALGESPSTGLPDLFRAVHRDAISELVSRVVRDGHPLKEAVAEFSLPPQDAERLTEIVKGDIARLGEHNFARYRLTLGELTRWVEAGRPLSE
;
A
#
# COMPACT_ATOMS: atom_id res chain seq x y z
N MET A 1 25.32 0.66 4.26
CA MET A 1 25.73 -0.53 5.05
C MET A 1 24.53 -1.28 5.65
N ALA A 2 23.43 -0.61 6.02
CA ALA A 2 22.22 -1.24 6.59
C ALA A 2 21.54 -2.35 5.77
N LYS A 3 21.57 -2.28 4.43
CA LYS A 3 20.86 -3.26 3.57
C LYS A 3 21.50 -4.66 3.59
N ARG A 4 22.82 -4.75 3.80
CA ARG A 4 23.54 -6.04 3.86
C ARG A 4 23.27 -6.76 5.17
N GLU A 5 23.27 -6.03 6.28
CA GLU A 5 23.02 -6.61 7.60
C GLU A 5 21.57 -7.12 7.74
N LEU A 6 20.60 -6.40 7.17
CA LEU A 6 19.22 -6.87 7.12
C LEU A 6 19.10 -8.18 6.31
N TYR A 7 19.79 -8.26 5.17
CA TYR A 7 19.76 -9.44 4.31
C TYR A 7 20.43 -10.64 4.99
N GLU A 8 21.56 -10.45 5.66
CA GLU A 8 22.24 -11.51 6.40
C GLU A 8 21.46 -12.01 7.62
N SER A 9 20.77 -11.11 8.33
CA SER A 9 19.89 -11.47 9.45
C SER A 9 18.69 -12.29 8.98
N VAL A 10 18.07 -11.92 7.86
CA VAL A 10 16.98 -12.71 7.26
C VAL A 10 17.48 -14.08 6.80
N LEU A 11 18.64 -14.15 6.14
CA LEU A 11 19.21 -15.42 5.70
C LEU A 11 19.55 -16.37 6.87
N ARG A 12 20.06 -15.83 7.98
CA ARG A 12 20.37 -16.61 9.18
C ARG A 12 19.11 -17.19 9.81
N TYR A 13 18.08 -16.36 9.99
CA TYR A 13 16.80 -16.79 10.52
C TYR A 13 16.17 -17.90 9.66
N LEU A 14 16.18 -17.76 8.33
CA LEU A 14 15.65 -18.79 7.42
C LEU A 14 16.46 -20.10 7.46
N ALA A 15 17.77 -20.04 7.71
CA ALA A 15 18.62 -21.22 7.86
C ALA A 15 18.33 -21.98 9.17
N GLU A 16 18.12 -21.25 10.28
CA GLU A 16 17.80 -21.82 11.59
C GLU A 16 16.43 -22.51 11.60
N GLN A 17 15.43 -21.95 10.91
CA GLN A 17 14.10 -22.54 10.75
C GLN A 17 14.12 -23.82 9.89
N ARG A 18 15.06 -23.91 8.93
CA ARG A 18 15.23 -25.12 8.09
C ARG A 18 15.79 -26.31 8.86
N ASP A 19 16.62 -26.05 9.87
CA ASP A 19 17.26 -27.10 10.69
C ASP A 19 16.33 -27.64 11.79
N THR A 20 15.30 -26.87 12.17
CA THR A 20 14.28 -27.24 13.18
C THR A 20 13.07 -27.97 12.59
N GLY A 21 13.01 -28.17 11.27
CA GLY A 21 12.04 -29.04 10.61
C GLY A 21 10.59 -28.52 10.57
N HIS A 22 10.35 -27.21 10.72
CA HIS A 22 9.00 -26.62 10.65
C HIS A 22 8.67 -25.95 9.30
N HIS A 23 7.36 -25.96 9.00
CA HIS A 23 6.65 -25.48 7.79
C HIS A 23 6.72 -23.94 7.58
N PRO A 24 6.21 -23.37 6.45
CA PRO A 24 6.73 -22.15 5.85
C PRO A 24 6.59 -20.91 6.74
N VAL A 25 7.71 -20.18 6.85
CA VAL A 25 7.85 -18.96 7.65
C VAL A 25 6.81 -17.91 7.25
N SER A 26 5.97 -17.49 8.20
CA SER A 26 4.96 -16.45 7.98
C SER A 26 5.56 -15.06 8.11
N GLN A 27 4.94 -14.06 7.47
CA GLN A 27 5.36 -12.65 7.56
C GLN A 27 5.38 -12.13 9.01
N ALA A 28 4.52 -12.67 9.87
CA ALA A 28 4.45 -12.34 11.29
C ALA A 28 5.68 -12.83 12.07
N ASP A 29 6.24 -13.99 11.71
CA ASP A 29 7.38 -14.59 12.39
C ASP A 29 8.68 -13.82 12.06
N ILE A 30 8.81 -13.35 10.82
CA ILE A 30 9.91 -12.49 10.37
C ILE A 30 9.88 -11.15 11.12
N ALA A 31 8.69 -10.57 11.30
CA ALA A 31 8.53 -9.30 12.04
C ALA A 31 8.91 -9.47 13.52
N ALA A 32 8.54 -10.58 14.15
CA ALA A 32 8.90 -10.88 15.54
C ALA A 32 10.41 -11.12 15.73
N ALA A 33 11.07 -11.81 14.79
CA ALA A 33 12.49 -12.11 14.86
C ALA A 33 13.39 -10.87 14.72
N LEU A 34 12.92 -9.82 14.06
CA LEU A 34 13.68 -8.58 13.86
C LEU A 34 13.60 -7.60 15.04
N GLY A 35 12.84 -7.92 16.11
CA GLY A 35 12.79 -7.11 17.34
C GLY A 35 12.21 -5.70 17.16
N GLU A 36 11.61 -5.40 16.00
CA GLU A 36 11.05 -4.10 15.67
C GLU A 36 9.56 -4.08 15.94
N SER A 37 9.09 -3.09 16.73
CA SER A 37 7.69 -2.70 16.69
C SER A 37 7.32 -2.37 15.24
N PRO A 38 6.14 -2.75 14.72
CA PRO A 38 5.81 -2.65 13.29
C PRO A 38 5.62 -1.22 12.77
N SER A 39 6.08 -0.22 13.52
CA SER A 39 6.11 1.18 13.13
C SER A 39 7.56 1.60 13.01
N THR A 40 7.93 2.10 11.83
CA THR A 40 9.19 2.85 11.58
C THR A 40 10.38 1.99 11.17
N GLY A 41 10.28 1.23 10.06
CA GLY A 41 11.47 0.58 9.50
C GLY A 41 11.28 -0.03 8.12
N LEU A 42 10.26 -0.87 7.94
CA LEU A 42 9.97 -1.42 6.62
C LEU A 42 9.09 -0.47 5.82
N PRO A 43 9.45 -0.13 4.55
CA PRO A 43 8.46 0.40 3.63
C PRO A 43 7.29 -0.59 3.59
N ASP A 44 6.06 -0.09 3.71
CA ASP A 44 4.86 -0.91 3.60
C ASP A 44 4.95 -1.69 2.28
N LEU A 45 5.31 -2.97 2.38
CA LEU A 45 5.59 -3.82 1.22
C LEU A 45 4.36 -3.89 0.31
N PHE A 46 3.17 -3.84 0.90
CA PHE A 46 1.93 -3.80 0.14
C PHE A 46 1.83 -2.52 -0.68
N ARG A 47 2.11 -1.36 -0.08
CA ARG A 47 2.18 -0.09 -0.83
C ARG A 47 3.28 -0.07 -1.87
N ALA A 48 4.41 -0.72 -1.64
CA ALA A 48 5.49 -0.81 -2.62
C ALA A 48 5.10 -1.67 -3.82
N VAL A 49 4.50 -2.85 -3.57
CA VAL A 49 4.03 -3.78 -4.61
C VAL A 49 2.86 -3.20 -5.40
N HIS A 50 1.91 -2.55 -4.73
CA HIS A 50 0.69 -2.01 -5.33
C HIS A 50 0.77 -0.50 -5.61
N ARG A 51 1.98 0.09 -5.64
CA ARG A 51 2.19 1.54 -5.79
C ARG A 51 1.48 2.11 -7.01
N ASP A 52 1.58 1.43 -8.14
CA ASP A 52 0.97 1.89 -9.40
C ASP A 52 -0.55 1.70 -9.38
N ALA A 53 -1.07 0.63 -8.78
CA ALA A 53 -2.52 0.44 -8.60
C ALA A 53 -3.12 1.50 -7.66
N ILE A 54 -2.45 1.80 -6.54
CA ILE A 54 -2.85 2.89 -5.63
C ILE A 54 -2.86 4.23 -6.37
N SER A 55 -1.80 4.50 -7.15
CA SER A 55 -1.74 5.73 -7.94
C SER A 55 -2.91 5.85 -8.89
N GLU A 56 -3.15 4.80 -9.68
CA GLU A 56 -4.21 4.77 -10.69
C GLU A 56 -5.60 4.93 -10.07
N LEU A 57 -5.89 4.20 -8.99
CA LEU A 57 -7.17 4.28 -8.30
C LEU A 57 -7.46 5.68 -7.77
N VAL A 58 -6.47 6.32 -7.12
CA VAL A 58 -6.62 7.70 -6.65
C VAL A 58 -6.84 8.65 -7.82
N SER A 59 -6.09 8.50 -8.92
CA SER A 59 -6.29 9.33 -10.12
C SER A 59 -7.71 9.19 -10.68
N ARG A 60 -8.22 7.97 -10.83
CA ARG A 60 -9.55 7.70 -11.39
C ARG A 60 -10.68 8.26 -10.53
N VAL A 61 -10.61 8.09 -9.21
CA VAL A 61 -11.64 8.64 -8.31
C VAL A 61 -11.67 10.17 -8.39
N VAL A 62 -10.50 10.82 -8.41
CA VAL A 62 -10.40 12.28 -8.36
C VAL A 62 -10.68 12.92 -9.72
N ARG A 63 -10.13 12.37 -10.80
CA ARG A 63 -10.24 12.91 -12.16
C ARG A 63 -11.57 12.54 -12.81
N ASP A 64 -11.94 11.26 -12.71
CA ASP A 64 -13.04 10.68 -13.48
C ASP A 64 -14.31 10.49 -12.61
N GLY A 65 -14.22 10.69 -11.29
CA GLY A 65 -15.32 10.46 -10.36
C GLY A 65 -15.73 8.98 -10.22
N HIS A 66 -14.87 8.07 -10.67
CA HIS A 66 -15.16 6.64 -10.77
C HIS A 66 -15.37 6.03 -9.36
N PRO A 67 -16.38 5.16 -9.15
CA PRO A 67 -16.57 4.45 -7.89
C PRO A 67 -15.35 3.62 -7.48
N LEU A 68 -14.86 3.80 -6.25
CA LEU A 68 -13.65 3.12 -5.79
C LEU A 68 -13.82 1.60 -5.82
N LYS A 69 -14.97 1.08 -5.40
CA LYS A 69 -15.23 -0.37 -5.40
C LYS A 69 -15.23 -0.96 -6.79
N GLU A 70 -15.85 -0.29 -7.75
CA GLU A 70 -15.86 -0.73 -9.16
C GLU A 70 -14.44 -0.70 -9.73
N ALA A 71 -13.72 0.40 -9.49
CA ALA A 71 -12.35 0.54 -9.95
C ALA A 71 -11.43 -0.53 -9.34
N VAL A 72 -11.59 -0.90 -8.07
CA VAL A 72 -10.83 -2.00 -7.43
C VAL A 72 -11.21 -3.36 -8.03
N ALA A 73 -12.49 -3.59 -8.30
CA ALA A 73 -12.97 -4.85 -8.90
C ALA A 73 -12.35 -5.11 -10.28
N GLU A 74 -12.08 -4.06 -11.06
CA GLU A 74 -11.40 -4.17 -12.36
C GLU A 74 -9.98 -4.78 -12.26
N PHE A 75 -9.26 -4.58 -11.14
CA PHE A 75 -7.92 -5.14 -10.95
C PHE A 75 -7.92 -6.66 -10.70
N SER A 76 -9.08 -7.28 -10.53
CA SER A 76 -9.22 -8.75 -10.35
C SER A 76 -8.27 -9.32 -9.28
N LEU A 77 -8.13 -8.62 -8.16
CA LEU A 77 -7.24 -8.98 -7.06
C LEU A 77 -7.88 -10.03 -6.14
N PRO A 78 -7.08 -10.78 -5.36
CA PRO A 78 -7.58 -11.57 -4.25
C PRO A 78 -8.44 -10.70 -3.31
N PRO A 79 -9.54 -11.23 -2.73
CA PRO A 79 -10.47 -10.44 -1.92
C PRO A 79 -9.77 -9.67 -0.77
N GLN A 80 -8.79 -10.31 -0.13
CA GLN A 80 -8.01 -9.73 0.97
C GLN A 80 -7.16 -8.53 0.51
N ASP A 81 -6.58 -8.62 -0.68
CA ASP A 81 -5.78 -7.54 -1.27
C ASP A 81 -6.68 -6.41 -1.75
N ALA A 82 -7.84 -6.74 -2.34
CA ALA A 82 -8.83 -5.75 -2.78
C ALA A 82 -9.37 -4.92 -1.59
N GLU A 83 -9.72 -5.55 -0.48
CA GLU A 83 -10.14 -4.86 0.75
C GLU A 83 -9.02 -3.96 1.29
N ARG A 84 -7.79 -4.50 1.38
CA ARG A 84 -6.65 -3.72 1.88
C ARG A 84 -6.31 -2.53 0.98
N LEU A 85 -6.37 -2.71 -0.34
CA LEU A 85 -6.16 -1.65 -1.32
C LEU A 85 -7.22 -0.56 -1.20
N THR A 86 -8.48 -0.97 -1.01
CA THR A 86 -9.61 -0.04 -0.80
C THR A 86 -9.38 0.84 0.42
N GLU A 87 -9.03 0.26 1.57
CA GLU A 87 -8.78 1.02 2.80
C GLU A 87 -7.58 1.96 2.68
N ILE A 88 -6.50 1.50 2.02
CA ILE A 88 -5.33 2.33 1.72
C ILE A 88 -5.71 3.54 0.87
N VAL A 89 -6.46 3.32 -0.22
CA VAL A 89 -6.88 4.37 -1.15
C VAL A 89 -7.84 5.34 -0.48
N LYS A 90 -8.80 4.87 0.33
CA LYS A 90 -9.68 5.73 1.13
C LYS A 90 -8.90 6.67 2.04
N GLY A 91 -7.95 6.13 2.81
CA GLY A 91 -7.10 6.94 3.69
C GLY A 91 -6.19 7.93 2.93
N ASP A 92 -5.82 7.58 1.70
CA ASP A 92 -5.01 8.39 0.81
C ASP A 92 -5.79 9.54 0.17
N ILE A 93 -7.04 9.29 -0.24
CA ILE A 93 -7.97 10.29 -0.75
C ILE A 93 -8.38 11.27 0.37
N ALA A 94 -8.64 10.77 1.58
CA ALA A 94 -8.99 11.61 2.72
C ALA A 94 -7.90 12.65 3.05
N ARG A 95 -6.63 12.26 2.87
CA ARG A 95 -5.45 13.12 3.09
C ARG A 95 -5.00 13.88 1.85
N LEU A 96 -5.67 13.69 0.70
CA LEU A 96 -5.29 14.30 -0.56
C LEU A 96 -5.39 15.83 -0.47
N GLY A 97 -4.37 16.51 -0.99
CA GLY A 97 -4.29 17.96 -1.01
C GLY A 97 -3.12 18.48 -1.86
N GLU A 98 -2.95 19.79 -1.86
CA GLU A 98 -1.99 20.51 -2.72
C GLU A 98 -0.52 20.08 -2.51
N HIS A 99 -0.20 19.50 -1.36
CA HIS A 99 1.16 19.06 -1.06
C HIS A 99 1.47 17.62 -1.54
N ASN A 100 0.46 16.86 -1.96
CA ASN A 100 0.64 15.43 -2.26
C ASN A 100 -0.03 14.95 -3.55
N PHE A 101 -0.90 15.74 -4.20
CA PHE A 101 -1.64 15.32 -5.39
C PHE A 101 -0.75 14.86 -6.56
N ALA A 102 0.41 15.50 -6.75
CA ALA A 102 1.34 15.18 -7.82
C ALA A 102 1.84 13.72 -7.78
N ARG A 103 1.87 13.10 -6.59
CA ARG A 103 2.28 11.68 -6.44
C ARG A 103 1.34 10.72 -7.15
N TYR A 104 0.10 11.14 -7.39
CA TYR A 104 -0.94 10.38 -8.06
C TYR A 104 -1.18 10.89 -9.48
N ARG A 105 -0.19 11.57 -10.09
CA ARG A 105 -0.27 12.07 -11.47
C ARG A 105 -1.47 12.99 -11.74
N LEU A 106 -1.97 13.65 -10.69
CA LEU A 106 -3.02 14.65 -10.79
C LEU A 106 -2.43 16.03 -11.06
N THR A 107 -3.20 16.88 -11.72
CA THR A 107 -2.95 18.31 -11.85
C THR A 107 -3.65 19.09 -10.74
N LEU A 108 -3.21 20.32 -10.49
CA LEU A 108 -3.86 21.19 -9.51
C LEU A 108 -5.32 21.48 -9.90
N GLY A 109 -5.61 21.64 -11.19
CA GLY A 109 -6.98 21.89 -11.68
C GLY A 109 -7.93 20.71 -11.43
N GLU A 110 -7.47 19.48 -11.61
CA GLU A 110 -8.27 18.27 -11.29
C GLU A 110 -8.53 18.17 -9.78
N LEU A 111 -7.50 18.41 -8.96
CA LEU A 111 -7.64 18.44 -7.50
C LEU A 111 -8.67 19.50 -7.06
N THR A 112 -8.52 20.74 -7.54
CA THR A 112 -9.40 21.84 -7.18
C THR A 112 -10.84 21.54 -7.55
N ARG A 113 -11.09 21.06 -8.78
CA ARG A 113 -12.44 20.69 -9.23
C ARG A 113 -13.07 19.61 -8.33
N TRP A 114 -12.30 18.60 -7.95
CA TRP A 114 -12.78 17.53 -7.07
C TRP A 114 -13.05 18.02 -5.64
N VAL A 115 -12.21 18.93 -5.12
CA VAL A 115 -12.44 19.55 -3.80
C VAL A 115 -13.68 20.46 -3.82
N GLU A 116 -13.86 21.26 -4.87
CA GLU A 116 -15.04 22.12 -5.06
C GLU A 116 -16.33 21.31 -5.18
N ALA A 117 -16.27 20.11 -5.77
CA ALA A 117 -17.39 19.16 -5.81
C ALA A 117 -17.69 18.50 -4.45
N GLY A 118 -16.96 18.85 -3.38
CA GLY A 118 -17.18 18.32 -2.04
C GLY A 118 -16.46 17.01 -1.74
N ARG A 119 -15.38 16.70 -2.48
CA ARG A 119 -14.58 15.47 -2.33
C ARG A 119 -15.41 14.18 -2.45
N PRO A 120 -16.15 14.00 -3.56
CA PRO A 120 -16.98 12.81 -3.75
C PRO A 120 -16.11 11.55 -3.68
N LEU A 121 -16.46 10.68 -2.74
CA LEU A 121 -15.99 9.30 -2.65
C LEU A 121 -17.18 8.44 -3.06
N SER A 122 -17.22 8.09 -4.34
CA SER A 122 -18.21 7.16 -4.86
C SER A 122 -17.91 5.78 -4.28
N GLU A 123 -18.74 5.35 -3.31
CA GLU A 123 -18.64 4.05 -2.64
C GLU A 123 -19.08 2.87 -3.51
#